data_AF-A0A9D9NAC9-F1
#
_entry.id   AF-A0A9D9NAC9-F1
#
_cell.length_a   1.000
_cell.length_b   1.000
_cell.length_c   1.000
_cell.angle_alpha   90.00
_cell.angle_beta   90.00
_cell.angle_gamma   90.00
#
_symmetry.space_group_name_H-M   'P 1'
#
loop_
_entity.id
_entity.type
_entity.pdbx_description
1 polymer ?
#
loop_
_entity_poly.entity_id
_entity_poly.type
_entity_poly.pdbx_seq_one_letter_code
_entity_poly.pdbx_strand_id
1 'polypeptide(L)'
;MNKYLPLLLLLAASACGTVRTLPVQDSTRVEVRTEVRTVHDTAFVELLVIVERVSTLDTASVLENKYAKSAASVSDGVLHHSLETKPAREPVSVEKQIVYRDSLVYRDRIVTQTVEVEKKLSWWESLKLKVGGLALLAIALLVAYFLITHIINLKFFKL
;
A
#
# COMPACT_ATOMS: atom_id res chain seq x y z
N MET A 1 -33.96 7.29 57.32
CA MET A 1 -33.77 7.16 55.86
C MET A 1 -32.39 6.63 55.41
N ASN A 2 -31.34 6.61 56.26
CA ASN A 2 -29.97 6.29 55.82
C ASN A 2 -29.61 4.81 55.58
N LYS A 3 -30.45 3.84 56.00
CA LYS A 3 -30.08 2.40 55.91
C LYS A 3 -30.38 1.75 54.55
N TYR A 4 -31.28 2.33 53.75
CA TYR A 4 -31.73 1.76 52.48
C TYR A 4 -31.06 2.39 51.24
N LEU A 5 -30.43 3.56 51.42
CA LEU A 5 -29.68 4.27 50.39
C LEU A 5 -28.51 3.45 49.78
N PRO A 6 -27.67 2.74 50.56
CA PRO A 6 -26.56 1.96 49.97
C PRO A 6 -27.06 0.75 49.17
N LEU A 7 -28.18 0.13 49.58
CA LEU A 7 -28.79 -1.00 48.88
C LEU A 7 -29.32 -0.59 47.50
N LEU A 8 -29.93 0.59 47.41
CA LEU A 8 -30.48 1.13 46.17
C LEU A 8 -29.36 1.48 45.16
N LEU A 9 -28.24 2.01 45.65
CA LEU A 9 -27.07 2.34 44.83
C LEU A 9 -26.40 1.07 44.25
N LEU A 10 -26.37 -0.01 45.03
CA LEU A 10 -25.80 -1.30 44.62
C LEU A 10 -26.61 -1.95 43.49
N LEU A 11 -27.94 -1.90 43.55
CA LEU A 11 -28.81 -2.42 42.50
C LEU A 11 -28.62 -1.66 41.17
N ALA A 12 -28.49 -0.34 41.23
CA ALA A 12 -28.31 0.51 40.04
C ALA A 12 -26.99 0.24 39.29
N ALA A 13 -25.92 -0.14 40.02
CA ALA A 13 -24.61 -0.42 39.42
C ALA A 13 -24.54 -1.74 38.63
N SER A 14 -25.50 -2.66 38.83
CA SER A 14 -25.50 -3.99 38.19
C SER A 14 -25.97 -4.00 36.73
N ALA A 15 -26.45 -2.87 36.19
CA ALA A 15 -27.11 -2.81 34.88
C ALA A 15 -26.18 -2.50 33.68
N CYS A 16 -24.91 -2.16 33.90
CA CYS A 16 -24.01 -1.78 32.81
C CYS A 16 -23.35 -3.01 32.14
N GLY A 17 -23.91 -3.45 31.01
CA GLY A 17 -23.25 -4.38 30.09
C GLY A 17 -22.44 -3.62 29.03
N THR A 18 -21.18 -4.01 28.80
CA THR A 18 -20.31 -3.40 27.78
C THR A 18 -20.57 -3.99 26.40
N VAL A 19 -20.73 -3.14 25.38
CA VAL A 19 -20.83 -3.55 23.97
C VAL A 19 -19.47 -4.05 23.48
N ARG A 20 -19.43 -5.24 22.86
CA ARG A 20 -18.23 -5.80 22.24
C ARG A 20 -18.28 -5.56 20.73
N THR A 21 -17.27 -4.88 20.19
CA THR A 21 -17.08 -4.72 18.74
C THR A 21 -16.19 -5.83 18.19
N LEU A 22 -16.53 -6.36 17.02
CA LEU A 22 -15.70 -7.35 16.31
C LEU A 22 -14.58 -6.66 15.53
N PRO A 23 -13.35 -7.19 15.53
CA PRO A 23 -12.27 -6.67 14.69
C PRO A 23 -12.49 -7.06 13.22
N VAL A 24 -12.39 -6.09 12.31
CA VAL A 24 -12.39 -6.32 10.86
C VAL A 24 -10.97 -6.70 10.43
N GLN A 25 -10.82 -7.81 9.71
CA GLN A 25 -9.54 -8.25 9.13
C GLN A 25 -9.51 -7.89 7.64
N ASP A 26 -8.64 -6.95 7.25
CA ASP A 26 -8.35 -6.63 5.84
C ASP A 26 -7.13 -7.44 5.36
N SER A 27 -7.24 -8.11 4.21
CA SER A 27 -6.10 -8.73 3.52
C SER A 27 -5.69 -7.92 2.29
N THR A 28 -4.38 -7.70 2.10
CA THR A 28 -3.83 -7.01 0.93
C THR A 28 -2.91 -7.95 0.18
N ARG A 29 -3.09 -8.07 -1.15
CA ARG A 29 -2.23 -8.89 -2.01
C ARG A 29 -1.50 -7.97 -3.00
N VAL A 30 -0.17 -8.05 -3.02
CA VAL A 30 0.69 -7.27 -3.92
C VAL A 30 1.27 -8.22 -4.96
N GLU A 31 1.08 -7.90 -6.24
CA GLU A 31 1.72 -8.62 -7.35
C GLU A 31 2.74 -7.71 -8.05
N VAL A 32 3.94 -8.25 -8.29
CA VAL A 32 5.03 -7.54 -8.96
C VAL A 32 5.24 -8.16 -10.33
N ARG A 33 5.08 -7.36 -11.39
CA ARG A 33 5.34 -7.78 -12.77
C ARG A 33 6.61 -7.10 -13.27
N THR A 34 7.58 -7.91 -13.68
CA THR A 34 8.83 -7.42 -14.27
C THR A 34 8.79 -7.65 -15.77
N GLU A 35 8.99 -6.60 -16.56
CA GLU A 35 9.08 -6.68 -18.02
C GLU A 35 10.47 -6.23 -18.47
N VAL A 36 11.14 -7.06 -19.27
CA VAL A 36 12.45 -6.75 -19.86
C VAL A 36 12.24 -6.42 -21.33
N ARG A 37 12.62 -5.20 -21.74
CA ARG A 37 12.55 -4.77 -23.14
C ARG A 37 13.95 -4.47 -23.67
N THR A 38 14.33 -5.15 -24.74
CA THR A 38 15.57 -4.86 -25.47
C THR A 38 15.31 -3.74 -26.47
N VAL A 39 16.03 -2.63 -26.34
CA VAL A 39 15.95 -1.47 -27.23
C VAL A 39 17.30 -1.33 -27.93
N HIS A 40 17.28 -1.10 -29.23
CA HIS A 40 18.48 -0.87 -30.02
C HIS A 40 18.76 0.63 -30.01
N ASP A 41 19.94 1.01 -29.51
CA ASP A 41 20.37 2.40 -29.41
C ASP A 41 21.63 2.60 -30.25
N THR A 42 21.89 3.83 -30.70
CA THR A 42 23.06 4.15 -31.51
C THR A 42 24.11 4.82 -30.62
N ALA A 43 25.23 4.14 -30.40
CA ALA A 43 26.39 4.71 -29.70
C ALA A 43 27.44 5.15 -30.72
N PHE A 44 28.17 6.23 -30.43
CA PHE A 44 29.29 6.67 -31.26
C PHE A 44 30.60 6.11 -30.70
N VAL A 45 31.35 5.38 -31.52
CA VAL A 45 32.69 4.88 -31.17
C VAL A 45 33.74 5.76 -31.84
N GLU A 46 34.77 6.13 -31.08
CA GLU A 46 35.91 6.89 -31.62
C GLU A 46 36.88 5.94 -32.32
N LEU A 47 37.18 6.24 -33.59
CA LEU A 47 38.16 5.47 -34.35
C LEU A 47 39.58 5.84 -33.93
N LEU A 48 40.42 4.81 -33.75
CA LEU A 48 41.83 5.02 -33.43
C LEU A 48 42.58 5.57 -34.64
N VAL A 49 43.49 6.50 -34.40
CA VAL A 49 44.37 7.05 -35.44
C VAL A 49 45.50 6.05 -35.68
N ILE A 50 45.43 5.33 -36.80
CA ILE A 50 46.50 4.44 -37.27
C ILE A 50 47.31 5.17 -38.35
N VAL A 51 48.64 5.07 -38.26
CA VAL A 51 49.59 5.69 -39.19
C VAL A 51 50.48 4.61 -39.79
N GLU A 52 50.47 4.51 -41.11
CA GLU A 52 51.32 3.60 -41.88
C GLU A 52 52.27 4.41 -42.76
N ARG A 53 53.53 3.97 -42.83
CA ARG A 53 54.59 4.63 -43.61
C ARG A 53 55.42 3.60 -44.34
N VAL A 54 55.64 3.84 -45.62
CA VAL A 54 56.45 2.99 -46.50
C VAL A 54 57.42 3.87 -47.29
N SER A 55 58.62 3.36 -47.52
CA SER A 55 59.62 3.99 -48.38
C SER A 55 60.18 2.95 -49.34
N THR A 56 60.02 3.17 -50.64
CA THR A 56 60.40 2.21 -51.69
C THR A 56 61.19 2.90 -52.79
N LEU A 57 62.11 2.16 -53.41
CA LEU A 57 62.77 2.56 -54.66
C LEU A 57 61.90 2.29 -55.90
N ASP A 58 60.84 1.50 -55.73
CA ASP A 58 59.89 1.17 -56.78
C ASP A 58 58.95 2.34 -57.11
N THR A 59 58.42 2.33 -58.33
CA THR A 59 57.55 3.38 -58.87
C THR A 59 56.16 3.42 -58.26
N ALA A 60 55.74 2.37 -57.53
CA ALA A 60 54.40 2.24 -56.99
C ALA A 60 54.42 1.81 -55.53
N SER A 61 53.58 2.45 -54.71
CA SER A 61 53.28 2.04 -53.34
C SER A 61 51.77 2.15 -53.10
N VAL A 62 51.19 1.15 -52.43
CA VAL A 62 49.75 1.07 -52.16
C VAL A 62 49.54 0.94 -50.66
N LEU A 63 48.74 1.85 -50.10
CA LEU A 63 48.30 1.86 -48.71
C LEU A 63 46.78 2.06 -48.72
N GLU A 64 46.02 1.27 -47.96
CA GLU A 64 44.56 1.28 -48.00
C GLU A 64 43.94 1.40 -46.59
N ASN A 65 43.07 2.38 -46.40
CA ASN A 65 42.23 2.51 -45.21
C ASN A 65 40.98 3.35 -45.50
N LYS A 66 39.84 2.95 -44.92
CA LYS A 66 38.48 3.51 -45.11
C LYS A 66 38.37 5.01 -44.80
N TYR A 67 39.15 5.53 -43.85
CA TYR A 67 39.07 6.92 -43.37
C TYR A 67 40.39 7.68 -43.53
N ALA A 68 41.16 7.35 -44.55
CA ALA A 68 42.54 7.78 -44.65
C ALA A 68 42.76 9.14 -45.33
N LYS A 69 43.92 9.71 -45.06
CA LYS A 69 44.59 10.74 -45.85
C LYS A 69 45.92 10.16 -46.33
N SER A 70 46.11 10.11 -47.65
CA SER A 70 47.40 9.74 -48.25
C SER A 70 48.24 10.98 -48.52
N ALA A 71 49.55 10.86 -48.31
CA ALA A 71 50.54 11.83 -48.72
C ALA A 71 51.75 11.11 -49.31
N ALA A 72 52.17 11.53 -50.50
CA ALA A 72 53.30 10.94 -51.21
C ALA A 72 54.27 12.04 -51.63
N SER A 73 55.57 11.77 -51.47
CA SER A 73 56.65 12.67 -51.86
C SER A 73 57.84 11.87 -52.38
N VAL A 74 58.62 12.45 -53.28
CA VAL A 74 59.82 11.84 -53.85
C VAL A 74 61.02 12.71 -53.50
N SER A 75 62.03 12.10 -52.87
CA SER A 75 63.31 12.73 -52.55
C SER A 75 64.44 11.73 -52.78
N ASP A 76 65.54 12.17 -53.38
CA ASP A 76 66.73 11.36 -53.64
C ASP A 76 66.46 10.02 -54.36
N GLY A 77 65.45 9.99 -55.24
CA GLY A 77 65.05 8.80 -55.98
C GLY A 77 64.25 7.77 -55.16
N VAL A 78 63.88 8.09 -53.92
CA VAL A 78 63.04 7.26 -53.04
C VAL A 78 61.62 7.83 -52.99
N LEU A 79 60.62 6.96 -53.14
CA LEU A 79 59.22 7.30 -52.91
C LEU A 79 58.87 7.11 -51.44
N HIS A 80 58.51 8.21 -50.76
CA HIS A 80 57.96 8.19 -49.40
C HIS A 80 56.44 8.31 -49.47
N HIS A 81 55.74 7.31 -48.91
CA HIS A 81 54.29 7.27 -48.86
C HIS A 81 53.84 7.08 -47.42
N SER A 82 52.98 7.97 -46.95
CA SER A 82 52.33 7.89 -45.64
C SER A 82 50.82 7.85 -45.78
N LEU A 83 50.18 7.00 -44.98
CA LEU A 83 48.74 6.91 -44.84
C LEU A 83 48.36 7.14 -43.38
N GLU A 84 47.55 8.17 -43.13
CA GLU A 84 47.08 8.53 -41.79
C GLU A 84 45.56 8.42 -41.69
N THR A 85 45.06 7.73 -40.66
CA THR A 85 43.63 7.61 -40.40
C THR A 85 43.10 8.91 -39.79
N LYS A 86 42.06 9.50 -40.37
CA LYS A 86 41.40 10.68 -39.79
C LYS A 86 40.63 10.28 -38.52
N PRO A 87 40.69 11.07 -37.44
CA PRO A 87 39.82 10.86 -36.29
C PRO A 87 38.38 11.09 -36.73
N ALA A 88 37.56 10.04 -36.68
CA ALA A 88 36.14 10.10 -37.00
C ALA A 88 35.35 9.25 -35.99
N ARG A 89 34.06 9.58 -35.85
CA ARG A 89 33.12 8.86 -35.00
C ARG A 89 32.20 8.03 -35.88
N GLU A 90 32.15 6.72 -35.65
CA GLU A 90 31.26 5.81 -36.37
C GLU A 90 30.07 5.43 -35.47
N PRO A 91 28.81 5.52 -35.97
CA PRO A 91 27.65 5.04 -35.23
C PRO A 91 27.64 3.50 -35.23
N VAL A 92 27.57 2.93 -34.03
CA VAL A 92 27.47 1.49 -33.79
C VAL A 92 26.14 1.21 -33.08
N SER A 93 25.37 0.25 -33.60
CA SER A 93 24.14 -0.20 -32.97
C SER A 93 24.49 -1.05 -31.74
N VAL A 94 24.00 -0.64 -30.57
CA VAL A 94 24.20 -1.34 -29.29
C VAL A 94 22.84 -1.74 -28.73
N GLU A 95 22.74 -2.97 -28.26
CA GLU A 95 21.55 -3.45 -27.57
C GLU A 95 21.56 -3.00 -26.10
N LYS A 96 20.52 -2.29 -25.69
CA LYS A 96 20.30 -1.87 -24.31
C LYS A 96 19.09 -2.57 -23.73
N GLN A 97 19.25 -3.26 -22.60
CA GLN A 97 18.13 -3.82 -21.85
C GLN A 97 17.56 -2.77 -20.90
N ILE A 98 16.26 -2.51 -20.99
CA ILE A 98 15.52 -1.67 -20.06
C ILE A 98 14.60 -2.58 -19.24
N VAL A 99 14.74 -2.55 -17.92
CA VAL A 99 13.95 -3.35 -16.99
C VAL A 99 12.87 -2.46 -16.37
N TYR A 100 11.61 -2.75 -16.67
CA TYR A 100 10.46 -2.12 -16.04
C TYR A 100 9.96 -3.01 -14.89
N ARG A 101 9.71 -2.40 -13.72
CA ARG A 101 9.20 -3.10 -12.54
C ARG A 101 7.98 -2.36 -12.02
N ASP A 102 6.81 -2.79 -12.48
CA ASP A 102 5.54 -2.22 -12.06
C ASP A 102 4.90 -3.14 -11.01
N SER A 103 4.37 -2.55 -9.94
CA SER A 103 3.64 -3.27 -8.91
C SER A 103 2.16 -2.91 -8.99
N LEU A 104 1.30 -3.91 -9.17
CA LEU A 104 -0.15 -3.77 -9.08
C LEU A 104 -0.58 -4.20 -7.67
N VAL A 105 -1.24 -3.30 -6.93
CA VAL A 105 -1.72 -3.56 -5.57
C VAL A 105 -3.20 -3.88 -5.62
N TYR A 106 -3.56 -5.15 -5.38
CA TYR A 106 -4.94 -5.58 -5.26
C TYR A 106 -5.39 -5.50 -3.79
N ARG A 107 -6.47 -4.75 -3.55
CA ARG A 107 -7.06 -4.60 -2.22
C ARG A 107 -8.49 -5.13 -2.27
N ASP A 108 -8.64 -6.39 -1.86
CA ASP A 108 -9.95 -7.02 -1.76
C ASP A 108 -10.68 -6.44 -0.54
N ARG A 109 -11.56 -5.46 -0.78
CA ARG A 109 -12.48 -4.97 0.24
C ARG A 109 -13.69 -5.89 0.29
N ILE A 110 -13.72 -6.77 1.28
CA ILE A 110 -14.91 -7.55 1.60
C ILE A 110 -15.95 -6.56 2.17
N VAL A 111 -16.89 -6.12 1.34
CA VAL A 111 -18.03 -5.31 1.80
C VAL A 111 -18.98 -6.25 2.52
N THR A 112 -18.74 -6.49 3.81
CA THR A 112 -19.67 -7.23 4.65
C THR A 112 -20.90 -6.37 4.87
N GLN A 113 -21.99 -6.63 4.13
CA GLN A 113 -23.30 -6.09 4.49
C GLN A 113 -23.74 -6.79 5.78
N THR A 114 -23.58 -6.10 6.91
CA THR A 114 -24.06 -6.58 8.21
C THR A 114 -25.58 -6.50 8.20
N VAL A 115 -26.24 -7.61 7.84
CA VAL A 115 -27.68 -7.75 8.03
C VAL A 115 -27.92 -7.90 9.53
N GLU A 116 -28.46 -6.86 10.15
CA GLU A 116 -28.86 -6.89 11.56
C GLU A 116 -30.05 -7.84 11.71
N VAL A 117 -29.76 -9.07 12.14
CA VAL A 117 -30.80 -10.06 12.44
C VAL A 117 -31.23 -9.85 13.88
N GLU A 118 -32.53 -9.66 14.10
CA GLU A 118 -33.12 -9.61 15.43
C GLU A 118 -32.81 -10.90 16.20
N LYS A 119 -31.93 -10.78 17.20
CA LYS A 119 -31.56 -11.92 18.03
C LYS A 119 -32.76 -12.31 18.89
N LYS A 120 -33.28 -13.53 18.69
CA LYS A 120 -34.29 -14.11 19.58
C LYS A 120 -33.76 -14.11 21.01
N LEU A 121 -34.56 -13.59 21.94
CA LEU A 121 -34.24 -13.58 23.37
C LEU A 121 -33.95 -15.01 23.82
N SER A 122 -32.78 -15.21 24.43
CA SER A 122 -32.50 -16.47 25.10
C SER A 122 -33.49 -16.67 26.25
N TRP A 123 -33.71 -17.93 26.62
CA TRP A 123 -34.60 -18.26 27.72
C TRP A 123 -34.22 -17.52 29.01
N TRP A 124 -32.92 -17.36 29.29
CA TRP A 124 -32.41 -16.61 30.44
C TRP A 124 -32.66 -15.10 30.35
N GLU A 125 -32.49 -14.50 29.17
CA GLU A 125 -32.80 -13.08 28.94
C GLU A 125 -34.30 -12.82 29.11
N SER A 126 -35.14 -13.70 28.57
CA SER A 126 -36.61 -13.65 28.71
C SER A 126 -37.05 -13.78 30.17
N LEU A 127 -36.45 -14.71 30.91
CA LEU A 127 -36.74 -14.91 32.33
C LEU A 127 -36.36 -13.67 33.16
N LYS A 128 -35.18 -13.07 32.92
CA LYS A 128 -34.77 -11.82 33.59
C LYS A 128 -35.73 -10.67 33.32
N LEU A 129 -36.18 -10.50 32.08
CA LEU A 129 -37.15 -9.46 31.71
C LEU A 129 -38.49 -9.65 32.43
N LYS A 130 -38.99 -10.88 32.50
CA LYS A 130 -40.24 -11.21 33.22
C LYS A 130 -40.14 -10.94 34.72
N VAL A 131 -39.04 -11.37 35.35
CA VAL A 131 -38.80 -11.15 36.79
C VAL A 131 -38.62 -9.65 37.08
N GLY A 132 -37.90 -8.92 36.22
CA GLY A 132 -37.73 -7.47 36.34
C GLY A 132 -39.06 -6.72 36.23
N GLY A 133 -39.93 -7.11 35.29
CA GLY A 133 -41.27 -6.54 35.15
C GLY A 133 -42.15 -6.75 36.39
N LEU A 134 -42.14 -7.97 36.95
CA LEU A 134 -42.85 -8.28 38.20
C LEU A 134 -42.32 -7.47 39.39
N ALA A 135 -40.99 -7.32 39.48
CA ALA A 135 -40.35 -6.53 40.53
C ALA A 135 -40.75 -5.04 40.46
N LEU A 136 -40.78 -4.45 39.26
CA LEU A 136 -41.24 -3.06 39.06
C LEU A 136 -42.70 -2.89 39.46
N LEU A 137 -43.56 -3.85 39.12
CA LEU A 137 -44.97 -3.84 39.49
C LEU A 137 -45.16 -3.91 41.02
N ALA A 138 -44.40 -4.77 41.70
CA ALA A 138 -44.42 -4.88 43.17
C ALA A 138 -43.96 -3.58 43.85
N ILE A 139 -42.92 -2.92 43.33
CA ILE A 139 -42.46 -1.63 43.83
C ILE A 139 -43.55 -0.56 43.65
N ALA A 140 -44.20 -0.50 42.48
CA ALA A 140 -45.27 0.46 42.22
C ALA A 140 -46.46 0.28 43.19
N LEU A 141 -46.85 -0.97 43.49
CA LEU A 141 -47.89 -1.27 44.47
C LEU A 141 -47.51 -0.85 45.89
N LEU A 142 -46.26 -1.09 46.31
CA LEU A 142 -45.76 -0.64 47.63
C LEU A 142 -45.76 0.88 47.76
N VAL A 143 -45.36 1.60 46.70
CA VAL A 143 -45.40 3.07 46.67
C VAL A 143 -46.85 3.57 46.74
N ALA A 144 -47.77 2.97 45.98
CA ALA A 144 -49.19 3.31 46.03
C ALA A 144 -49.80 3.07 47.42
N TYR A 145 -49.50 1.93 48.04
CA TYR A 145 -49.92 1.61 49.41
C TYR A 145 -49.36 2.62 50.42
N PHE A 146 -48.08 2.98 50.30
CA PHE A 146 -47.45 3.98 51.16
C PHE A 146 -48.10 5.37 51.01
N LEU A 147 -48.40 5.79 49.78
CA LEU A 147 -49.09 7.06 49.53
C LEU A 147 -50.51 7.06 50.09
N ILE A 148 -51.28 6.00 49.87
CA ILE A 148 -52.66 5.87 50.38
C ILE A 148 -52.67 5.88 51.90
N THR A 149 -51.82 5.08 52.55
CA THR A 149 -51.72 5.05 54.01
C THR A 149 -51.28 6.39 54.59
N HIS A 150 -50.33 7.09 53.96
CA HIS A 150 -49.88 8.41 54.41
C HIS A 150 -50.97 9.48 54.25
N ILE A 151 -51.72 9.47 53.14
CA ILE A 151 -52.86 10.38 52.90
C ILE A 151 -54.01 10.12 53.89
N ILE A 152 -54.32 8.86 54.20
CA ILE A 152 -55.36 8.50 55.16
C ILE A 152 -54.95 8.90 56.59
N ASN A 153 -53.69 8.67 56.98
CA ASN A 153 -53.17 9.08 58.29
C ASN A 153 -53.19 10.61 58.47
N LEU A 154 -52.88 11.37 57.42
CA LEU A 154 -52.97 12.84 57.42
C LEU A 154 -54.41 13.36 57.59
N LYS A 155 -55.42 12.61 57.14
CA LYS A 155 -56.83 12.96 57.35
C LYS A 155 -57.32 12.62 58.76
N PHE A 156 -56.82 11.54 59.37
CA PHE A 156 -57.20 11.12 60.72
C PHE A 156 -56.64 12.04 61.82
N PHE A 157 -55.50 12.69 61.60
CA PHE A 157 -54.90 13.65 62.54
C PHE A 157 -55.53 15.05 62.49
N LYS A 158 -56.54 15.26 61.63
CA LYS A 158 -57.26 16.54 61.45
C LYS A 158 -58.68 16.56 62.03
N LEU A 159 -59.06 15.55 62.82
CA LEU A 159 -60.29 15.55 63.61
C LEU A 159 -59.98 15.67 65.11
#